data_AF-A0A926VD98-F1
#
_entry.id   AF-A0A926VD98-F1
#
_cell.length_a   1.000
_cell.length_b   1.000
_cell.length_c   1.000
_cell.angle_alpha   90.00
_cell.angle_beta   90.00
_cell.angle_gamma   90.00
#
_symmetry.space_group_name_H-M   'P 1'
#
loop_
_entity.id
_entity.type
_entity.pdbx_description
1 polymer ?
#
loop_
_entity_poly.entity_id
_entity_poly.type
_entity_poly.pdbx_seq_one_letter_code
_entity_poly.pdbx_strand_id
1 'polypeptide(L)' 'MLKRTDSNSQDLFAVYYIVYGSLAGGDVLVKAIFWSGPYPDFISALKAAENLKITHEQDDSFVVRKYLGEIKYGSSK' A
#
# COMPACT_ATOMS: atom_id res chain seq x y z
N MET A 1 -17.36 17.11 -11.02
CA MET A 1 -16.95 15.69 -10.91
C MET A 1 -15.94 15.44 -12.03
N LEU A 2 -14.65 15.28 -11.71
CA LEU A 2 -13.60 15.17 -12.72
C LEU A 2 -13.66 13.79 -13.36
N LYS A 3 -14.13 13.75 -14.62
CA LYS A 3 -14.07 12.60 -15.50
C LYS A 3 -12.74 12.68 -16.25
N ARG A 4 -11.86 11.69 -16.09
CA ARG A 4 -10.73 11.50 -17.00
C ARG A 4 -10.93 10.22 -17.77
N THR A 5 -11.19 10.39 -19.06
CA THR A 5 -11.19 9.37 -20.09
C THR A 5 -9.76 9.26 -20.57
N ASP A 6 -8.93 8.43 -19.95
CA ASP A 6 -7.66 8.04 -20.55
C ASP A 6 -7.23 6.69 -19.98
N SER A 7 -6.79 5.83 -20.88
CA SER A 7 -6.18 4.52 -20.64
C SER A 7 -4.80 4.65 -20.01
N ASN A 8 -4.68 5.45 -18.95
CA ASN A 8 -3.50 5.57 -18.10
C ASN A 8 -3.90 4.99 -16.76
N SER A 9 -3.53 3.73 -16.51
CA SER A 9 -3.43 3.22 -15.15
C SER A 9 -2.46 4.14 -14.40
N GLN A 10 -2.97 5.20 -13.78
CA GLN A 10 -2.19 5.98 -12.83
C GLN A 10 -1.68 4.97 -11.82
N ASP A 11 -0.37 4.78 -11.79
CA ASP A 11 0.29 3.92 -10.82
C ASP A 11 -0.03 4.49 -9.43
N LEU A 12 -1.06 3.95 -8.80
CA LEU A 12 -1.42 4.26 -7.43
C LEU A 12 -0.47 3.50 -6.50
N PHE A 13 -0.11 4.13 -5.39
CA PHE A 13 0.78 3.54 -4.38
C PHE A 13 0.03 3.37 -3.06
N ALA A 14 0.46 2.43 -2.23
CA ALA A 14 -0.09 2.22 -0.91
C ALA A 14 1.00 1.77 0.06
N VAL A 15 0.79 2.05 1.34
CA VAL A 15 1.60 1.56 2.44
C VAL A 15 1.03 0.22 2.90
N TYR A 16 1.90 -0.77 3.02
CA TYR A 16 1.60 -2.09 3.55
C TYR A 16 2.44 -2.35 4.79
N TYR A 17 1.88 -3.05 5.76
CA TYR A 17 2.59 -3.57 6.91
C TYR A 17 3.06 -5.00 6.64
N ILE A 18 4.35 -5.26 6.75
CA ILE A 18 4.94 -6.58 6.54
C ILE A 18 4.95 -7.34 7.86
N VAL A 19 4.18 -8.42 7.92
CA VAL A 19 4.22 -9.36 9.05
C VAL A 19 5.16 -10.52 8.70
N TYR A 20 6.16 -10.72 9.55
CA TYR A 20 7.03 -11.89 9.52
C TYR A 20 6.54 -12.93 10.53
N GLY A 21 6.16 -14.10 10.05
CA GLY A 21 5.87 -15.27 10.87
C GLY A 21 6.93 -16.35 10.67
N SER A 22 7.38 -16.98 11.74
CA SER A 22 8.16 -18.22 11.66
C SER A 22 7.17 -19.39 11.61
N LEU A 23 7.23 -20.21 10.57
CA LEU A 23 6.50 -21.47 10.52
C LEU A 23 7.39 -22.58 11.08
N ALA A 24 6.80 -23.48 11.88
CA ALA A 24 7.51 -24.65 12.39
C ALA A 24 7.99 -25.50 11.19
N GLY A 25 9.30 -25.45 10.90
CA GLY A 25 9.89 -26.12 9.74
C GLY A 25 10.97 -25.33 8.99
N GLY A 26 11.16 -24.05 9.30
CA GLY A 26 12.22 -23.21 8.69
C GLY A 26 11.72 -22.28 7.58
N ASP A 27 10.43 -22.31 7.27
CA ASP A 27 9.80 -21.39 6.32
C ASP A 27 9.42 -20.07 7.00
N VAL A 28 9.61 -18.96 6.29
CA VAL A 28 9.22 -17.61 6.73
C VAL A 28 7.93 -17.22 6.01
N LEU A 29 6.86 -16.99 6.76
CA LEU A 29 5.64 -16.39 6.24
C LEU A 29 5.84 -14.87 6.18
N VAL A 30 5.99 -14.33 4.97
CA VAL A 30 6.01 -12.88 4.73
C VAL A 30 4.66 -12.47 4.16
N LYS A 31 3.85 -11.74 4.94
CA LYS A 31 2.55 -11.24 4.48
C LYS A 31 2.52 -9.72 4.50
N ALA A 32 2.21 -9.12 3.35
CA ALA A 32 1.93 -7.70 3.24
C ALA A 32 0.44 -7.44 3.51
N ILE A 33 0.14 -6.66 4.55
CA ILE A 33 -1.22 -6.26 4.92
C ILE A 33 -1.41 -4.80 4.48
N PHE A 34 -2.48 -4.52 3.74
CA PHE A 34 -2.79 -3.14 3.36
C PHE A 34 -3.01 -2.28 4.60
N TRP A 35 -2.32 -1.13 4.66
CA TRP A 35 -2.39 -0.23 5.80
C TRP A 35 -2.99 1.13 5.44
N SER A 36 -2.49 1.79 4.39
CA SER A 36 -2.96 3.12 3.99
C SER A 36 -2.78 3.41 2.50
N GLY A 37 -3.63 4.27 1.94
CA GLY A 37 -3.69 4.64 0.53
C GLY A 37 -5.08 4.44 -0.08
N PRO A 38 -5.21 4.44 -1.43
CA PRO A 38 -4.15 4.67 -2.41
C PRO A 38 -3.70 6.14 -2.50
N TYR A 39 -2.43 6.35 -2.81
CA TYR A 39 -1.79 7.63 -3.07
C TYR A 39 -1.56 7.81 -4.58
N PRO A 40 -1.66 9.05 -5.09
CA PRO A 40 -1.49 9.34 -6.51
C PRO A 40 -0.03 9.25 -6.99
N ASP A 41 0.93 9.24 -6.08
CA ASP A 41 2.35 9.20 -6.38
C ASP A 41 3.16 8.51 -5.26
N PHE A 42 4.37 8.06 -5.60
CA PHE A 42 5.26 7.33 -4.70
C PHE A 42 5.75 8.18 -3.53
N ILE A 43 6.01 9.48 -3.74
CA ILE A 43 6.55 10.38 -2.70
C ILE A 43 5.52 10.60 -1.60
N SER A 44 4.25 10.78 -1.96
CA SER A 44 3.14 10.89 -1.02
C SER A 44 2.98 9.62 -0.17
N ALA A 45 3.08 8.45 -0.79
CA ALA A 45 3.05 7.18 -0.06
C ALA A 45 4.29 6.99 0.84
N LEU A 46 5.47 7.42 0.39
CA LEU A 46 6.72 7.34 1.15
C LEU A 46 6.65 8.20 2.42
N LYS A 47 6.21 9.45 2.30
CA LYS A 47 6.02 10.34 3.47
C LYS A 47 5.03 9.74 4.47
N ALA A 48 3.97 9.10 4.00
CA ALA A 48 3.03 8.41 4.86
C ALA A 48 3.68 7.22 5.59
N ALA A 49 4.50 6.42 4.90
CA ALA A 49 5.25 5.32 5.51
C ALA A 49 6.28 5.82 6.54
N GLU A 50 7.01 6.91 6.25
CA GLU A 50 7.97 7.51 7.19
C GLU A 50 7.27 8.02 8.46
N ASN A 51 6.12 8.68 8.33
CA ASN A 51 5.31 9.10 9.47
C ASN A 51 4.82 7.90 10.29
N LEU A 52 4.42 6.81 9.62
CA LEU A 52 4.00 5.57 10.29
C LEU A 52 5.15 4.93 11.06
N LYS A 53 6.35 4.87 10.47
CA LYS A 53 7.56 4.43 11.15
C LYS A 53 7.82 5.23 12.42
N ILE A 54 7.75 6.56 12.36
CA ILE A 54 7.99 7.43 13.54
C ILE A 54 6.93 7.19 14.62
N THR A 55 5.65 7.06 14.24
CA THR A 55 4.54 6.87 15.19
C THR A 55 4.46 5.47 15.78
N HIS A 56 5.09 4.49 15.16
CA HIS A 56 5.17 3.09 15.62
C HIS A 56 6.61 2.73 16.04
N GLU A 57 7.23 3.56 16.88
CA GLU A 57 8.50 3.24 17.54
C GLU A 57 9.67 2.88 16.60
N GLN A 58 9.76 3.55 15.45
CA GLN A 58 10.75 3.27 14.40
C GLN A 58 10.59 1.89 13.72
N ASP A 59 9.39 1.31 13.72
CA ASP A 59 9.10 0.05 13.03
C ASP A 59 9.31 0.17 11.51
N ASP A 60 10.26 -0.62 10.99
CA ASP A 60 10.64 -0.70 9.58
C ASP A 60 9.74 -1.61 8.73
N SER A 61 8.67 -2.15 9.33
CA SER A 61 7.74 -3.07 8.66
C SER A 61 6.78 -2.36 7.69
N PHE A 62 6.73 -1.03 7.69
CA PHE A 62 5.92 -0.24 6.76
C PHE A 62 6.63 -0.07 5.41
N VAL A 63 6.07 -0.65 4.35
CA VAL A 63 6.64 -0.60 3.00
C VAL A 63 5.67 0.01 1.99
N VAL A 64 6.21 0.79 1.05
CA VAL A 64 5.43 1.34 -0.07
C VAL A 64 5.46 0.36 -1.24
N ARG A 65 4.29 0.04 -1.80
CA ARG A 65 4.15 -0.76 -3.03
C ARG A 65 3.06 -0.18 -3.92
N LYS A 66 3.00 -0.65 -5.17
CA LYS A 66 1.84 -0.39 -6.04
C LYS A 66 0.56 -0.85 -5.33
N TYR A 67 -0.51 -0.08 -5.46
CA TYR A 67 -1.80 -0.41 -4.89
C TYR A 67 -2.36 -1.65 -5.60
N LEU A 68 -2.62 -2.71 -4.83
CA LEU A 68 -3.08 -4.00 -5.33
C LEU A 68 -4.60 -4.15 -5.22
N GLY A 69 -5.31 -3.13 -4.74
CA GLY A 69 -6.77 -3.17 -4.62
C GLY A 69 -7.44 -3.02 -5.97
N GLU A 70 -8.61 -3.65 -6.12
CA GLU A 70 -9.49 -3.40 -7.26
C GLU A 70 -10.03 -1.97 -7.16
N ILE A 71 -9.67 -1.10 -8.11
CA ILE A 71 -10.39 0.15 -8.31
C ILE A 71 -11.77 -0.24 -8.86
N LYS A 72 -12.77 -0.39 -7.99
CA LYS A 72 -14.15 -0.58 -8.42
C LYS A 72 -14.64 0.73 -9.04
N TYR A 73 -14.49 0.84 -10.36
CA TYR A 73 -15.20 1.85 -11.14
C TYR A 73 -16.70 1.56 -10.96
N GLY A 74 -17.38 2.43 -10.22
CA GLY A 74 -18.83 2.33 -10.02
C GLY A 74 -19.52 2.18 -11.37
N SER A 75 -20.18 1.04 -11.58
CA SER A 75 -21.10 0.88 -12.70
C SER A 75 -22.26 1.85 -12.49
N SER A 76 -22.32 2.91 -13.29
CA SER A 76 -23.52 3.75 -13.38
C SER A 76 -24.70 2.87 -13.78
N LYS A 77 -25.78 2.93 -12.99
CA LYS A 77 -27.13 2.77 -13.52
C LYS A 77 -27.70 4.14 -13.85
#